data_AF-A0A9C7Q0L5-F1
#
_entry.id   AF-A0A9C7Q0L5-F1
#
_cell.length_a   1.000
_cell.length_b   1.000
_cell.length_c   1.000
_cell.angle_alpha   90.00
_cell.angle_beta   90.00
_cell.angle_gamma   90.00
#
_symmetry.space_group_name_H-M   'P 1'
#
loop_
_entity.id
_entity.type
_entity.pdbx_description
1 polymer ?
#
loop_
_entity_poly.entity_id
_entity_poly.type
_entity_poly.pdbx_seq_one_letter_code
_entity_poly.pdbx_strand_id
1 'polypeptide(L)'
;MLDSVPWLHFIRSVEEGVKDSTNFLNGGIKYFLSHNIVEGKYVHGNNLLLTNLLQKQLPLSGSNFTTEYQSSSIEVTNEGRLSSSAFETQGAARLATRSHERMKAALSHSKATTNVKERIQQRNASFKEAPEPGNGDAFRNLVTIGIVASLSSGILRSIANLHTYGLEKLHHWIENRPGGMPLLTVANHRSTMDDPFLVSSIIPFRDLFQPQYVRWGFCAVDMCFTNPLFSRFFNNGKVLPIRRGCGLNQKEIYTAIGMLQKGDWVHVFPEGKVCQKSLGLIRRGVGKMIAVAKERLGFAPIIVPIYHEGMENVMPQRKETNELVSILPFSGYDVYVLVGDPIGVEDILEKYKNILSSPGEGPKTIEDTPERIKMYEEICDRIAFTLSSLRQELRRKVALEEGILLGSIFGNEF
;
A
#
# COMPACT_ATOMS: atom_id res chain seq x y z
N MET A 1 8.14 -27.69 -9.53
CA MET A 1 8.35 -26.91 -8.29
C MET A 1 7.65 -25.54 -8.28
N LEU A 2 6.99 -25.12 -9.37
CA LEU A 2 6.14 -23.91 -9.39
C LEU A 2 4.66 -24.22 -9.11
N ASP A 3 4.19 -25.45 -9.31
CA ASP A 3 2.78 -25.82 -9.10
C ASP A 3 2.35 -25.96 -7.63
N SER A 4 3.24 -25.74 -6.66
CA SER A 4 2.96 -25.82 -5.22
C SER A 4 2.75 -24.46 -4.55
N VAL A 5 2.60 -23.37 -5.32
CA VAL A 5 2.42 -22.02 -4.77
C VAL A 5 0.91 -21.70 -4.69
N PRO A 6 0.32 -21.52 -3.49
CA PRO A 6 -1.13 -21.29 -3.33
C PRO A 6 -1.69 -20.14 -4.17
N TRP A 7 -0.88 -19.13 -4.47
CA TRP A 7 -1.22 -18.00 -5.34
C TRP A 7 -1.51 -18.39 -6.78
N LEU A 8 -0.85 -19.42 -7.33
CA LEU A 8 -1.11 -19.89 -8.70
C LEU A 8 -2.49 -20.52 -8.82
N HIS A 9 -2.87 -21.35 -7.85
CA HIS A 9 -4.20 -21.95 -7.80
C HIS A 9 -5.29 -20.90 -7.59
N PHE A 10 -5.06 -19.92 -6.72
CA PHE A 10 -5.97 -18.80 -6.53
C PHE A 10 -6.17 -18.00 -7.82
N ILE A 11 -5.09 -17.57 -8.47
CA ILE A 11 -5.16 -16.77 -9.70
C ILE A 11 -5.83 -17.54 -10.84
N ARG A 12 -5.44 -18.81 -11.04
CA ARG A 12 -6.10 -19.68 -12.02
C ARG A 12 -7.59 -19.83 -11.71
N SER A 13 -7.96 -20.05 -10.45
CA SER A 13 -9.36 -20.18 -10.06
C SER A 13 -10.17 -18.89 -10.24
N VAL A 14 -9.58 -17.72 -9.99
CA VAL A 14 -10.27 -16.44 -10.24
C VAL A 14 -10.42 -16.23 -11.75
N GLU A 15 -9.39 -16.50 -12.55
CA GLU A 15 -9.46 -16.32 -14.00
C GLU A 15 -10.40 -17.33 -14.68
N GLU A 16 -10.40 -18.58 -14.23
CA GLU A 16 -11.34 -19.62 -14.66
C GLU A 16 -12.77 -19.30 -14.18
N GLY A 17 -12.93 -18.79 -12.96
CA GLY A 17 -14.23 -18.35 -12.43
C GLY A 17 -14.81 -17.13 -13.15
N VAL A 18 -13.96 -16.23 -13.66
CA VAL A 18 -14.37 -15.14 -14.56
C VAL A 18 -14.79 -15.66 -15.93
N LYS A 19 -14.33 -16.86 -16.34
CA LYS A 19 -14.76 -17.53 -17.58
C LYS A 19 -16.02 -18.39 -17.38
N ASP A 20 -16.27 -18.90 -16.17
CA ASP A 20 -17.42 -19.74 -15.84
C ASP A 20 -17.87 -19.57 -14.37
N SER A 21 -19.02 -18.91 -14.18
CA SER A 21 -19.59 -18.55 -12.87
C SER A 21 -19.91 -19.73 -11.94
N THR A 22 -20.06 -20.96 -12.46
CA THR A 22 -20.44 -22.14 -11.67
C THR A 22 -19.26 -22.84 -11.00
N ASN A 23 -18.04 -22.67 -11.52
CA ASN A 23 -16.82 -23.30 -10.99
C ASN A 23 -16.14 -22.50 -9.86
N PHE A 24 -16.43 -21.20 -9.76
CA PHE A 24 -15.77 -20.27 -8.83
C PHE A 24 -16.04 -20.57 -7.34
N LEU A 25 -17.30 -20.85 -6.97
CA LEU A 25 -17.70 -21.19 -5.61
C LEU A 25 -17.16 -22.56 -5.16
N ASN A 26 -16.94 -23.48 -6.10
CA ASN A 26 -16.58 -24.86 -5.81
C ASN A 26 -15.07 -25.15 -5.84
N GLY A 27 -14.26 -24.36 -6.55
CA GLY A 27 -12.84 -24.64 -6.77
C GLY A 27 -11.90 -23.89 -5.83
N GLY A 28 -11.68 -22.59 -6.07
CA GLY A 28 -10.62 -21.83 -5.39
C GLY A 28 -10.94 -21.42 -3.96
N ILE A 29 -12.16 -20.97 -3.70
CA ILE A 29 -12.61 -20.66 -2.33
C ILE A 29 -12.70 -21.97 -1.54
N LYS A 30 -13.24 -23.05 -2.11
CA LYS A 30 -13.31 -24.35 -1.45
C LYS A 30 -11.93 -24.96 -1.22
N TYR A 31 -10.96 -24.81 -2.12
CA TYR A 31 -9.57 -25.25 -1.93
C TYR A 31 -8.86 -24.43 -0.84
N PHE A 32 -8.96 -23.10 -0.89
CA PHE A 32 -8.38 -22.22 0.12
C PHE A 32 -9.02 -22.43 1.50
N LEU A 33 -10.34 -22.57 1.57
CA LEU A 33 -11.06 -22.86 2.82
C LEU A 33 -10.83 -24.30 3.27
N SER A 34 -10.86 -25.32 2.41
CA SER A 34 -10.61 -26.73 2.81
C SER A 34 -9.18 -26.97 3.30
N HIS A 35 -8.17 -26.31 2.73
CA HIS A 35 -6.80 -26.43 3.23
C HIS A 35 -6.55 -25.63 4.52
N ASN A 36 -7.37 -24.63 4.84
CA ASN A 36 -7.21 -23.78 6.04
C ASN A 36 -8.26 -24.04 7.16
N ILE A 37 -9.35 -24.76 6.89
CA ILE A 37 -10.42 -25.10 7.85
C ILE A 37 -10.28 -26.54 8.39
N VAL A 38 -9.64 -27.47 7.66
CA VAL A 38 -9.49 -28.87 8.10
C VAL A 38 -8.63 -29.02 9.38
N GLU A 39 -7.90 -27.98 9.80
CA GLU A 39 -7.18 -27.96 11.09
C GLU A 39 -7.94 -27.25 12.24
N GLY A 40 -9.18 -26.80 12.07
CA GLY A 40 -9.97 -26.23 13.18
C GLY A 40 -9.43 -24.90 13.76
N LYS A 41 -8.53 -24.19 13.06
CA LYS A 41 -7.85 -22.97 13.56
C LYS A 41 -8.62 -21.65 13.38
N TYR A 42 -9.84 -21.68 12.84
CA TYR A 42 -10.62 -20.46 12.56
C TYR A 42 -12.08 -20.62 12.98
N VAL A 43 -12.32 -20.57 14.29
CA VAL A 43 -13.65 -20.27 14.82
C VAL A 43 -13.46 -19.36 16.04
N HIS A 44 -13.45 -18.04 15.83
CA HIS A 44 -14.02 -17.05 16.75
C HIS A 44 -14.08 -15.69 16.05
N GLY A 45 -15.29 -15.24 15.73
CA GLY A 45 -15.56 -13.97 15.07
C GLY A 45 -16.90 -14.04 14.33
N ASN A 46 -17.91 -13.32 14.82
CA ASN A 46 -19.27 -13.29 14.26
C ASN A 46 -19.27 -12.69 12.85
N ASN A 47 -18.98 -13.52 11.85
CA ASN A 47 -18.96 -13.13 10.45
C ASN A 47 -20.20 -13.74 9.76
N LEU A 48 -21.30 -12.97 9.72
CA LEU A 48 -22.64 -13.40 9.27
C LEU A 48 -22.67 -13.97 7.84
N LEU A 49 -21.73 -13.54 7.00
CA LEU A 49 -21.61 -14.01 5.61
C LEU A 49 -20.99 -15.41 5.53
N LEU A 50 -19.99 -15.68 6.37
CA LEU A 50 -19.33 -16.99 6.49
C LEU A 50 -20.27 -18.00 7.14
N THR A 51 -21.03 -17.58 8.15
CA THR A 51 -22.04 -18.43 8.81
C THR A 51 -23.19 -18.81 7.88
N ASN A 52 -23.67 -17.90 7.02
CA ASN A 52 -24.69 -18.23 6.01
C ASN A 52 -24.18 -19.17 4.91
N LEU A 53 -22.90 -19.07 4.54
CA LEU A 53 -22.27 -20.00 3.58
C LEU A 53 -22.04 -21.39 4.21
N LEU A 54 -21.74 -21.45 5.51
CA LEU A 54 -21.53 -22.70 6.26
C LEU A 54 -22.86 -23.37 6.68
N GLN A 55 -23.90 -22.60 7.01
CA GLN A 55 -25.23 -23.13 7.39
C GLN A 55 -25.95 -23.88 6.27
N LYS A 56 -25.58 -23.63 5.00
CA LYS A 56 -26.16 -24.36 3.87
C LYS A 56 -25.63 -25.80 3.72
N GLN A 57 -24.70 -26.27 4.55
CA GLN A 57 -24.05 -27.56 4.33
C GLN A 57 -23.94 -28.57 5.47
N LEU A 58 -24.32 -28.32 6.74
CA LEU A 58 -24.38 -29.41 7.75
C LEU A 58 -25.39 -29.14 8.89
N PRO A 59 -25.98 -30.21 9.48
CA PRO A 59 -26.92 -30.11 10.61
C PRO A 59 -26.20 -29.86 11.94
N LEU A 60 -26.85 -29.06 12.80
CA LEU A 60 -26.40 -28.71 14.15
C LEU A 60 -26.51 -29.88 15.14
N SER A 61 -25.49 -30.08 15.97
CA SER A 61 -25.63 -30.55 17.36
C SER A 61 -24.47 -30.00 18.19
N GLY A 62 -24.78 -29.35 19.33
CA GLY A 62 -23.83 -28.54 20.09
C GLY A 62 -23.03 -29.28 21.17
N SER A 63 -22.18 -28.52 21.86
CA SER A 63 -22.05 -28.50 23.33
C SER A 63 -20.94 -27.52 23.77
N ASN A 64 -21.16 -26.98 24.96
CA ASN A 64 -20.46 -26.00 25.78
C ASN A 64 -18.92 -26.00 25.76
N PHE A 65 -18.30 -24.82 25.90
CA PHE A 65 -17.14 -24.61 26.78
C PHE A 65 -17.09 -23.17 27.31
N THR A 66 -17.13 -23.06 28.63
CA THR A 66 -16.83 -21.89 29.49
C THR A 66 -15.35 -21.90 29.87
N THR A 67 -14.69 -20.72 29.96
CA THR A 67 -13.87 -20.30 31.13
C THR A 67 -13.33 -18.88 31.01
N GLU A 68 -13.18 -18.27 32.19
CA GLU A 68 -12.79 -16.92 32.55
C GLU A 68 -11.32 -16.56 32.23
N TYR A 69 -11.03 -15.26 32.10
CA TYR A 69 -9.69 -14.74 32.40
C TYR A 69 -9.77 -13.34 33.06
N GLN A 70 -9.06 -13.21 34.18
CA GLN A 70 -9.03 -12.07 35.09
C GLN A 70 -8.18 -10.91 34.58
N SER A 71 -8.64 -9.71 34.94
CA SER A 71 -8.03 -8.39 34.79
C SER A 71 -6.81 -8.17 35.67
N SER A 72 -5.83 -7.40 35.19
CA SER A 72 -4.98 -6.58 36.05
C SER A 72 -4.70 -5.22 35.40
N SER A 73 -5.13 -4.19 36.10
CA SER A 73 -5.02 -2.76 35.79
C SER A 73 -3.75 -2.16 36.41
N ILE A 74 -3.06 -1.28 35.68
CA ILE A 74 -2.00 -0.41 36.23
C ILE A 74 -2.29 1.03 35.78
N GLU A 75 -2.42 1.91 36.75
CA GLU A 75 -2.68 3.35 36.61
C GLU A 75 -1.50 4.12 36.01
N VAL A 76 -1.79 5.10 35.15
CA VAL A 76 -0.81 6.07 34.62
C VAL A 76 -1.28 7.48 34.98
N THR A 77 -0.40 8.25 35.64
CA THR A 77 -0.63 9.64 36.03
C THR A 77 -0.15 10.63 34.96
N ASN A 78 -0.87 11.75 34.85
CA ASN A 78 -0.70 12.86 33.91
C ASN A 78 0.49 13.78 34.26
N GLU A 79 1.17 14.31 33.23
CA GLU A 79 1.35 15.75 32.97
C GLU A 79 2.41 16.01 31.86
N GLY A 80 2.20 17.04 31.03
CA GLY A 80 3.28 17.64 30.23
C GLY A 80 2.89 18.17 28.85
N ARG A 81 2.39 19.41 28.79
CA ARG A 81 1.99 20.15 27.57
C ARG A 81 3.10 21.14 27.20
N LEU A 82 3.73 21.05 26.01
CA LEU A 82 4.64 22.09 25.49
C LEU A 82 4.51 22.29 23.96
N SER A 83 4.76 23.53 23.53
CA SER A 83 4.23 24.25 22.35
C SER A 83 4.79 23.84 20.98
N SER A 84 3.91 23.91 19.96
CA SER A 84 4.09 23.44 18.57
C SER A 84 5.02 24.25 17.67
N SER A 85 5.33 25.52 17.96
CA SER A 85 6.03 26.40 17.00
C SER A 85 7.56 26.28 16.99
N ALA A 86 8.19 25.77 18.05
CA ALA A 86 9.64 25.62 18.14
C ALA A 86 10.17 24.32 17.47
N PHE A 87 9.28 23.35 17.22
CA PHE A 87 9.64 22.05 16.63
C PHE A 87 9.74 22.09 15.10
N GLU A 88 8.94 22.92 14.44
CA GLU A 88 8.87 23.00 12.98
C GLU A 88 10.17 23.54 12.36
N THR A 89 10.82 24.52 13.01
CA THR A 89 12.04 25.15 12.50
C THR A 89 13.30 24.30 12.73
N GLN A 90 13.38 23.55 13.84
CA GLN A 90 14.53 22.66 14.11
C GLN A 90 14.47 21.35 13.33
N GLY A 91 13.27 20.84 13.00
CA GLY A 91 13.10 19.63 12.19
C GLY A 91 13.56 19.82 10.74
N ALA A 92 13.19 20.94 10.13
CA ALA A 92 13.52 21.27 8.73
C ALA A 92 15.03 21.46 8.52
N ALA A 93 15.71 22.16 9.44
CA ALA A 93 17.16 22.40 9.35
C ALA A 93 17.98 21.10 9.45
N ARG A 94 17.56 20.15 10.31
CA ARG A 94 18.25 18.86 10.51
C ARG A 94 18.03 17.87 9.37
N LEU A 95 16.89 17.93 8.67
CA LEU A 95 16.64 17.12 7.48
C LEU A 95 17.53 17.55 6.30
N ALA A 96 17.67 18.86 6.08
CA ALA A 96 18.48 19.42 5.01
C ALA A 96 19.99 19.06 5.14
N THR A 97 20.54 19.11 6.36
CA THR A 97 21.94 18.73 6.63
C THR A 97 22.18 17.22 6.38
N ARG A 98 21.20 16.37 6.68
CA ARG A 98 21.30 14.91 6.47
C ARG A 98 21.18 14.47 5.02
N SER A 99 20.43 15.20 4.18
CA SER A 99 20.41 14.99 2.73
C SER A 99 21.80 15.20 2.12
N HIS A 100 22.54 16.20 2.61
CA HIS A 100 23.91 16.50 2.17
C HIS A 100 24.92 15.41 2.59
N GLU A 101 24.81 14.86 3.80
CA GLU A 101 25.65 13.75 4.26
C GLU A 101 25.36 12.43 3.53
N ARG A 102 24.10 12.19 3.13
CA ARG A 102 23.69 11.02 2.32
C ARG A 102 24.31 11.02 0.92
N MET A 103 24.51 12.18 0.30
CA MET A 103 25.24 12.28 -0.98
C MET A 103 26.72 11.90 -0.84
N LYS A 104 27.37 12.27 0.27
CA LYS A 104 28.76 11.89 0.54
C LYS A 104 28.93 10.40 0.82
N ALA A 105 28.00 9.78 1.55
CA ALA A 105 28.03 8.33 1.82
C ALA A 105 27.74 7.46 0.59
N ALA A 106 26.93 7.95 -0.36
CA ALA A 106 26.64 7.23 -1.61
C ALA A 106 27.86 7.09 -2.54
N LEU A 107 28.86 7.99 -2.41
CA LEU A 107 30.08 7.96 -3.21
C LEU A 107 31.11 6.90 -2.74
N SER A 108 31.01 6.40 -1.50
CA SER A 108 31.99 5.45 -0.93
C SER A 108 31.65 3.96 -1.11
N HIS A 109 30.42 3.60 -1.52
CA HIS A 109 29.90 2.21 -1.56
C HIS A 109 29.92 1.54 -2.96
N SER A 110 30.90 1.91 -3.80
CA SER A 110 30.94 1.57 -5.24
C SER A 110 30.94 0.06 -5.56
N LYS A 111 31.61 -0.81 -4.78
CA LYS A 111 31.77 -2.25 -5.11
C LYS A 111 30.57 -3.14 -4.78
N ALA A 112 29.84 -2.91 -3.69
CA ALA A 112 28.65 -3.70 -3.34
C ALA A 112 27.44 -3.36 -4.24
N THR A 113 27.44 -2.14 -4.79
CA THR A 113 26.37 -1.63 -5.65
C THR A 113 26.31 -2.35 -7.00
N THR A 114 27.45 -2.84 -7.52
CA THR A 114 27.53 -3.55 -8.82
C THR A 114 26.78 -4.88 -8.81
N ASN A 115 26.97 -5.72 -7.78
CA ASN A 115 26.29 -7.02 -7.64
C ASN A 115 24.77 -6.87 -7.44
N VAL A 116 24.34 -5.85 -6.69
CA VAL A 116 22.90 -5.55 -6.50
C VAL A 116 22.25 -5.10 -7.81
N LYS A 117 22.93 -4.25 -8.60
CA LYS A 117 22.43 -3.78 -9.89
C LYS A 117 22.26 -4.94 -10.89
N GLU A 118 23.24 -5.83 -10.98
CA GLU A 118 23.19 -7.01 -11.86
C GLU A 118 22.02 -7.95 -11.49
N ARG A 119 21.82 -8.24 -10.20
CA ARG A 119 20.67 -9.04 -9.74
C ARG A 119 19.33 -8.40 -10.08
N ILE A 120 19.21 -7.08 -9.94
CA ILE A 120 17.99 -6.35 -10.31
C ILE A 120 17.75 -6.42 -11.82
N GLN A 121 18.79 -6.26 -12.63
CA GLN A 121 18.70 -6.34 -14.08
C GLN A 121 18.28 -7.74 -14.56
N GLN A 122 18.86 -8.80 -13.97
CA GLN A 122 18.45 -10.18 -14.22
C GLN A 122 16.98 -10.43 -13.85
N ARG A 123 16.52 -9.92 -12.71
CA ARG A 123 15.12 -10.06 -12.27
C ARG A 123 14.16 -9.33 -13.21
N ASN A 124 14.51 -8.12 -13.66
CA ASN A 124 13.73 -7.36 -14.64
C ASN A 124 13.63 -8.06 -16.01
N ALA A 125 14.56 -8.96 -16.36
CA ALA A 125 14.52 -9.72 -17.61
C ALA A 125 13.35 -10.72 -17.68
N SER A 126 12.76 -11.09 -16.54
CA SER A 126 11.56 -11.94 -16.46
C SER A 126 10.27 -11.22 -16.88
N PHE A 127 10.32 -9.91 -17.14
CA PHE A 127 9.13 -9.12 -17.45
C PHE A 127 8.47 -9.54 -18.77
N LYS A 128 7.17 -9.79 -18.69
CA LYS A 128 6.28 -9.95 -19.85
C LYS A 128 5.30 -8.78 -19.89
N GLU A 129 5.34 -8.01 -20.97
CA GLU A 129 4.53 -6.81 -21.13
C GLU A 129 3.04 -7.15 -21.00
N ALA A 130 2.38 -6.47 -20.06
CA ALA A 130 0.94 -6.55 -19.91
C ALA A 130 0.26 -5.73 -21.02
N PRO A 131 -0.98 -6.07 -21.41
CA PRO A 131 -1.79 -5.20 -22.26
C PRO A 131 -1.92 -3.81 -21.63
N GLU A 132 -2.14 -2.78 -22.46
CA GLU A 132 -2.27 -1.42 -21.94
C GLU A 132 -3.40 -1.32 -20.89
N PRO A 133 -3.15 -0.65 -19.75
CA PRO A 133 -4.14 -0.55 -18.69
C PRO A 133 -5.44 0.06 -19.21
N GLY A 134 -6.55 -0.67 -19.04
CA GLY A 134 -7.88 -0.24 -19.47
C GLY A 134 -8.34 -0.72 -20.85
N ASN A 135 -7.52 -1.46 -21.62
CA ASN A 135 -7.92 -2.02 -22.92
C ASN A 135 -8.55 -3.44 -22.83
N GLY A 136 -8.79 -3.96 -21.63
CA GLY A 136 -9.51 -5.22 -21.42
C GLY A 136 -11.03 -5.05 -21.42
N ASP A 137 -11.80 -6.11 -21.67
CA ASP A 137 -13.26 -6.13 -21.53
C ASP A 137 -13.65 -5.50 -20.18
N ALA A 138 -14.24 -4.30 -20.18
CA ALA A 138 -14.50 -3.51 -18.98
C ALA A 138 -15.25 -4.32 -17.89
N PHE A 139 -16.09 -5.25 -18.31
CA PHE A 139 -16.80 -6.21 -17.47
C PHE A 139 -15.88 -7.21 -16.75
N ARG A 140 -14.85 -7.74 -17.41
CA ARG A 140 -13.90 -8.70 -16.79
C ARG A 140 -12.98 -8.01 -15.79
N ASN A 141 -12.62 -6.76 -16.06
CA ASN A 141 -11.86 -5.93 -15.12
C ASN A 141 -12.70 -5.63 -13.87
N LEU A 142 -13.97 -5.24 -14.04
CA LEU A 142 -14.91 -5.01 -12.94
C LEU A 142 -15.03 -6.22 -12.01
N VAL A 143 -15.28 -7.41 -12.58
CA VAL A 143 -15.45 -8.64 -11.81
C VAL A 143 -14.16 -9.02 -11.09
N THR A 144 -13.01 -8.92 -11.78
CA THR A 144 -11.70 -9.27 -11.19
C THR A 144 -11.36 -8.32 -10.03
N ILE A 145 -11.53 -7.01 -10.21
CA ILE A 145 -11.27 -5.99 -9.18
C ILE A 145 -12.16 -6.23 -7.97
N GLY A 146 -13.48 -6.30 -8.17
CA GLY A 146 -14.44 -6.45 -7.08
C GLY A 146 -14.25 -7.74 -6.29
N ILE A 147 -14.01 -8.86 -6.98
CA ILE A 147 -13.77 -10.16 -6.34
C ILE A 147 -12.46 -10.15 -5.54
N VAL A 148 -11.34 -9.75 -6.16
CA VAL A 148 -10.04 -9.77 -5.49
C VAL A 148 -10.05 -8.84 -4.29
N ALA A 149 -10.54 -7.60 -4.46
CA ALA A 149 -10.59 -6.64 -3.37
C ALA A 149 -11.51 -7.11 -2.23
N SER A 150 -12.68 -7.68 -2.54
CA SER A 150 -13.61 -8.22 -1.54
C SER A 150 -13.03 -9.42 -0.78
N LEU A 151 -12.40 -10.36 -1.49
CA LEU A 151 -11.76 -11.52 -0.86
C LEU A 151 -10.58 -11.10 0.01
N SER A 152 -9.73 -10.21 -0.49
CA SER A 152 -8.59 -9.70 0.27
C SER A 152 -9.05 -8.92 1.51
N SER A 153 -10.12 -8.13 1.39
CA SER A 153 -10.72 -7.46 2.56
C SER A 153 -11.29 -8.46 3.57
N GLY A 154 -12.06 -9.44 3.09
CA GLY A 154 -12.66 -10.47 3.94
C GLY A 154 -11.62 -11.30 4.68
N ILE A 155 -10.55 -11.71 3.99
CA ILE A 155 -9.43 -12.46 4.59
C ILE A 155 -8.79 -11.63 5.70
N LEU A 156 -8.37 -10.39 5.44
CA LEU A 156 -7.70 -9.59 6.47
C LEU A 156 -8.60 -9.36 7.69
N ARG A 157 -9.86 -8.98 7.45
CA ARG A 157 -10.84 -8.77 8.52
C ARG A 157 -11.19 -10.04 9.30
N SER A 158 -10.90 -11.22 8.75
CA SER A 158 -11.10 -12.51 9.44
C SER A 158 -9.89 -12.97 10.24
N ILE A 159 -8.68 -12.54 9.87
CA ILE A 159 -7.44 -12.99 10.51
C ILE A 159 -6.83 -11.93 11.43
N ALA A 160 -7.16 -10.64 11.26
CA ALA A 160 -6.59 -9.54 12.02
C ALA A 160 -7.69 -8.63 12.58
N ASN A 161 -7.41 -8.04 13.75
CA ASN A 161 -8.27 -7.03 14.35
C ASN A 161 -7.91 -5.66 13.76
N LEU A 162 -8.74 -5.16 12.85
CA LEU A 162 -8.47 -3.92 12.14
C LEU A 162 -9.05 -2.71 12.88
N HIS A 163 -8.17 -1.83 13.34
CA HIS A 163 -8.48 -0.57 14.00
C HIS A 163 -8.18 0.60 13.07
N THR A 164 -9.16 1.47 12.85
CA THR A 164 -9.04 2.55 11.85
C THR A 164 -9.35 3.91 12.44
N TYR A 165 -8.51 4.89 12.15
CA TYR A 165 -8.63 6.27 12.57
C TYR A 165 -8.59 7.20 11.36
N GLY A 166 -9.43 8.23 11.33
CA GLY A 166 -9.44 9.23 10.26
C GLY A 166 -9.99 8.73 8.92
N LEU A 167 -10.60 7.55 8.90
CA LEU A 167 -10.95 6.85 7.66
C LEU A 167 -11.96 7.63 6.80
N GLU A 168 -12.81 8.42 7.46
CA GLU A 168 -13.75 9.35 6.82
C GLU A 168 -13.06 10.33 5.86
N LYS A 169 -11.80 10.70 6.12
CA LYS A 169 -11.01 11.57 5.24
C LYS A 169 -10.73 10.90 3.91
N LEU A 170 -10.36 9.62 3.93
CA LEU A 170 -10.13 8.86 2.71
C LEU A 170 -11.44 8.65 1.94
N HIS A 171 -12.50 8.25 2.63
CA HIS A 171 -13.81 8.02 2.01
C HIS A 171 -14.36 9.29 1.35
N HIS A 172 -14.18 10.45 1.99
CA HIS A 172 -14.55 11.74 1.41
C HIS A 172 -13.91 11.95 0.03
N TRP A 173 -12.60 11.74 -0.11
CA TRP A 173 -11.90 11.92 -1.39
C TRP A 173 -12.14 10.79 -2.39
N ILE A 174 -12.51 9.59 -1.94
CA ILE A 174 -12.92 8.50 -2.83
C ILE A 174 -14.26 8.84 -3.49
N GLU A 175 -15.24 9.28 -2.70
CA GLU A 175 -16.64 9.40 -3.10
C GLU A 175 -17.02 10.79 -3.61
N ASN A 176 -16.43 11.85 -3.06
CA ASN A 176 -16.88 13.24 -3.27
C ASN A 176 -15.84 14.13 -3.97
N ARG A 177 -14.72 13.59 -4.45
CA ARG A 177 -13.74 14.41 -5.18
C ARG A 177 -14.35 14.97 -6.48
N PRO A 178 -14.05 16.23 -6.85
CA PRO A 178 -14.51 16.79 -8.11
C PRO A 178 -14.14 15.92 -9.32
N GLY A 179 -15.01 15.88 -10.33
CA GLY A 179 -14.74 15.13 -11.56
C GLY A 179 -13.42 15.56 -12.19
N GLY A 180 -12.58 14.58 -12.55
CA GLY A 180 -11.25 14.83 -13.11
C GLY A 180 -10.16 15.19 -12.08
N MET A 181 -10.50 15.36 -10.80
CA MET A 181 -9.51 15.57 -9.74
C MET A 181 -8.80 14.24 -9.43
N PRO A 182 -7.47 14.13 -9.60
CA PRO A 182 -6.74 12.92 -9.27
C PRO A 182 -6.61 12.74 -7.76
N LEU A 183 -6.62 11.47 -7.33
CA LEU A 183 -6.32 11.08 -5.96
C LEU A 183 -5.01 10.30 -5.93
N LEU A 184 -4.06 10.74 -5.12
CA LEU A 184 -2.83 10.03 -4.84
C LEU A 184 -2.78 9.68 -3.35
N THR A 185 -2.85 8.40 -3.00
CA THR A 185 -2.60 7.97 -1.63
C THR A 185 -1.17 7.52 -1.45
N VAL A 186 -0.52 7.94 -0.36
CA VAL A 186 0.83 7.52 0.01
C VAL A 186 0.79 6.79 1.34
N ALA A 187 1.34 5.58 1.40
CA ALA A 187 1.36 4.77 2.62
C ALA A 187 2.75 4.21 2.92
N ASN A 188 3.08 4.03 4.20
CA ASN A 188 4.23 3.21 4.57
C ASN A 188 4.00 1.75 4.15
N HIS A 189 5.07 0.96 4.05
CA HIS A 189 5.00 -0.43 3.57
C HIS A 189 5.63 -1.39 4.58
N ARG A 190 4.82 -2.10 5.35
CA ARG A 190 5.26 -3.05 6.39
C ARG A 190 5.11 -4.51 6.00
N SER A 191 4.32 -4.82 4.98
CA SER A 191 4.02 -6.21 4.64
C SER A 191 3.73 -6.40 3.15
N THR A 192 4.03 -7.58 2.63
CA THR A 192 3.57 -8.00 1.30
C THR A 192 2.04 -8.09 1.20
N MET A 193 1.34 -8.07 2.34
CA MET A 193 -0.12 -8.04 2.40
C MET A 193 -0.72 -6.62 2.45
N ASP A 194 0.10 -5.56 2.49
CA ASP A 194 -0.44 -4.20 2.51
C ASP A 194 -1.31 -3.92 1.27
N ASP A 195 -0.97 -4.53 0.14
CA ASP A 195 -1.75 -4.52 -1.10
C ASP A 195 -1.91 -5.94 -1.64
N PRO A 196 -3.13 -6.43 -1.91
CA PRO A 196 -4.43 -5.74 -1.82
C PRO A 196 -5.12 -5.78 -0.45
N PHE A 197 -4.66 -6.55 0.53
CA PHE A 197 -5.45 -6.87 1.73
C PHE A 197 -5.74 -5.68 2.62
N LEU A 198 -4.70 -4.92 3.03
CA LEU A 198 -4.92 -3.75 3.88
C LEU A 198 -5.70 -2.67 3.12
N VAL A 199 -5.27 -2.33 1.91
CA VAL A 199 -5.93 -1.23 1.19
C VAL A 199 -7.38 -1.55 0.81
N SER A 200 -7.70 -2.80 0.45
CA SER A 200 -9.11 -3.17 0.21
C SER A 200 -9.93 -3.14 1.49
N SER A 201 -9.31 -3.40 2.65
CA SER A 201 -10.02 -3.38 3.94
C SER A 201 -10.37 -2.00 4.43
N ILE A 202 -9.69 -0.95 3.98
CA ILE A 202 -9.99 0.43 4.39
C ILE A 202 -10.97 1.12 3.43
N ILE A 203 -11.40 0.45 2.35
CA ILE A 203 -12.44 0.94 1.44
C ILE A 203 -13.80 0.37 1.88
N PRO A 204 -14.91 1.12 1.80
CA PRO A 204 -16.22 0.57 2.09
C PRO A 204 -16.56 -0.57 1.13
N PHE A 205 -17.13 -1.66 1.65
CA PHE A 205 -17.39 -2.87 0.86
C PHE A 205 -18.24 -2.60 -0.40
N ARG A 206 -19.19 -1.65 -0.33
CA ARG A 206 -20.03 -1.22 -1.46
C ARG A 206 -19.24 -0.61 -2.62
N ASP A 207 -18.07 -0.05 -2.33
CA ASP A 207 -17.25 0.66 -3.31
C ASP A 207 -16.22 -0.24 -3.97
N LEU A 208 -15.94 -1.42 -3.40
CA LEU A 208 -15.00 -2.41 -3.96
C LEU A 208 -15.43 -2.91 -5.34
N PHE A 209 -16.74 -2.94 -5.61
CA PHE A 209 -17.30 -3.33 -6.91
C PHE A 209 -17.39 -2.17 -7.91
N GLN A 210 -16.87 -0.98 -7.56
CA GLN A 210 -16.89 0.19 -8.42
C GLN A 210 -15.45 0.55 -8.81
N PRO A 211 -15.04 0.36 -10.08
CA PRO A 211 -13.64 0.51 -10.49
C PRO A 211 -13.09 1.89 -10.17
N GLN A 212 -13.89 2.95 -10.29
CA GLN A 212 -13.49 4.33 -10.00
C GLN A 212 -13.13 4.59 -8.53
N TYR A 213 -13.57 3.72 -7.63
CA TYR A 213 -13.29 3.75 -6.19
C TYR A 213 -12.22 2.74 -5.77
N VAL A 214 -11.64 2.01 -6.72
CA VAL A 214 -10.49 1.14 -6.45
C VAL A 214 -9.25 1.70 -7.14
N ARG A 215 -8.18 1.79 -6.34
CA ARG A 215 -6.91 2.41 -6.73
C ARG A 215 -6.15 1.62 -7.78
N TRP A 216 -5.31 2.32 -8.53
CA TRP A 216 -4.16 1.72 -9.21
C TRP A 216 -3.01 1.52 -8.22
N GLY A 217 -2.54 0.29 -8.06
CA GLY A 217 -1.37 -0.06 -7.26
C GLY A 217 -0.11 -0.24 -8.12
N PHE A 218 1.03 -0.51 -7.48
CA PHE A 218 2.27 -0.88 -8.17
C PHE A 218 2.74 -2.26 -7.71
N CYS A 219 3.21 -3.08 -8.64
CA CYS A 219 3.97 -4.29 -8.31
C CYS A 219 5.22 -4.41 -9.17
N ALA A 220 6.31 -4.87 -8.56
CA ALA A 220 7.55 -5.09 -9.28
C ALA A 220 7.36 -6.15 -10.38
N VAL A 221 7.92 -5.87 -11.55
CA VAL A 221 7.78 -6.74 -12.73
C VAL A 221 8.20 -8.19 -12.48
N ASP A 222 9.24 -8.36 -11.66
CA ASP A 222 9.82 -9.66 -11.33
C ASP A 222 9.02 -10.45 -10.28
N MET A 223 7.99 -9.85 -9.71
CA MET A 223 7.08 -10.50 -8.75
C MET A 223 5.73 -10.81 -9.41
N CYS A 224 5.12 -9.83 -10.09
CA CYS A 224 3.76 -9.96 -10.60
C CYS A 224 3.64 -10.16 -12.12
N PHE A 225 4.68 -9.84 -12.91
CA PHE A 225 4.58 -9.79 -14.38
C PHE A 225 5.57 -10.75 -15.06
N THR A 226 5.69 -11.96 -14.49
CA THR A 226 6.65 -12.98 -14.91
C THR A 226 6.15 -13.87 -16.06
N ASN A 227 4.84 -13.94 -16.25
CA ASN A 227 4.21 -14.68 -17.35
C ASN A 227 2.94 -13.96 -17.85
N PRO A 228 2.46 -14.23 -19.08
CA PRO A 228 1.32 -13.51 -19.67
C PRO A 228 0.02 -13.63 -18.88
N LEU A 229 -0.21 -14.77 -18.20
CA LEU A 229 -1.40 -15.01 -17.39
C LEU A 229 -1.44 -14.06 -16.19
N PHE A 230 -0.34 -14.02 -15.43
CA PHE A 230 -0.18 -13.10 -14.31
C PHE A 230 -0.18 -11.65 -14.75
N SER A 231 0.54 -11.32 -15.83
CA SER A 231 0.53 -9.96 -16.36
C SER A 231 -0.88 -9.46 -16.68
N ARG A 232 -1.76 -10.32 -17.19
CA ARG A 232 -3.17 -10.00 -17.43
C ARG A 232 -3.97 -9.89 -16.15
N PHE A 233 -3.85 -10.85 -15.23
CA PHE A 233 -4.56 -10.84 -13.95
C PHE A 233 -4.27 -9.58 -13.14
N PHE A 234 -3.00 -9.25 -12.95
CA PHE A 234 -2.58 -8.08 -12.17
C PHE A 234 -2.97 -6.76 -12.86
N ASN A 235 -2.84 -6.67 -14.18
CA ASN A 235 -3.29 -5.49 -14.92
C ASN A 235 -4.81 -5.27 -14.79
N ASN A 236 -5.61 -6.35 -14.93
CA ASN A 236 -7.06 -6.30 -14.74
C ASN A 236 -7.43 -5.92 -13.30
N GLY A 237 -6.64 -6.33 -12.31
CA GLY A 237 -6.77 -5.94 -10.89
C GLY A 237 -6.23 -4.54 -10.56
N LYS A 238 -6.01 -3.68 -11.56
CA LYS A 238 -5.46 -2.33 -11.42
C LYS A 238 -4.06 -2.27 -10.81
N VAL A 239 -3.19 -3.22 -11.13
CA VAL A 239 -1.78 -3.19 -10.72
C VAL A 239 -0.92 -2.74 -11.89
N LEU A 240 -0.20 -1.64 -11.69
CA LEU A 240 0.78 -1.12 -12.65
C LEU A 240 2.13 -1.82 -12.44
N PRO A 241 2.82 -2.24 -13.52
CA PRO A 241 4.19 -2.73 -13.40
C PRO A 241 5.11 -1.61 -12.94
N ILE A 242 6.19 -1.94 -12.22
CA ILE A 242 7.31 -1.03 -11.95
C ILE A 242 8.64 -1.78 -12.03
N ARG A 243 9.65 -1.19 -12.67
CA ARG A 243 10.99 -1.79 -12.74
C ARG A 243 11.88 -1.21 -11.66
N ARG A 244 12.39 -2.09 -10.81
CA ARG A 244 13.35 -1.70 -9.77
C ARG A 244 14.69 -1.37 -10.42
N GLY A 245 15.38 -0.36 -9.89
CA GLY A 245 16.70 0.05 -10.36
C GLY A 245 16.77 0.76 -11.71
N CYS A 246 15.65 0.98 -12.40
CA CYS A 246 15.61 1.64 -13.72
C CYS A 246 15.54 3.18 -13.66
N GLY A 247 15.69 3.78 -12.47
CA GLY A 247 15.66 5.23 -12.30
C GLY A 247 14.26 5.85 -12.46
N LEU A 248 14.24 7.17 -12.67
CA LEU A 248 13.01 7.98 -12.75
C LEU A 248 12.39 8.03 -14.15
N ASN A 249 13.17 7.73 -15.20
CA ASN A 249 12.75 7.78 -16.59
C ASN A 249 12.33 6.40 -17.09
N GLN A 250 11.30 5.83 -16.46
CA GLN A 250 10.72 4.55 -16.85
C GLN A 250 9.26 4.73 -17.31
N LYS A 251 8.84 3.95 -18.32
CA LYS A 251 7.50 4.00 -18.93
C LYS A 251 6.41 3.89 -17.86
N GLU A 252 6.65 3.04 -16.88
CA GLU A 252 5.77 2.69 -15.77
C GLU A 252 5.39 3.89 -14.89
N ILE A 253 6.32 4.82 -14.62
CA ILE A 253 6.02 6.07 -13.88
C ILE A 253 5.11 6.97 -14.72
N TYR A 254 5.38 7.08 -16.03
CA TYR A 254 4.54 7.87 -16.93
C TYR A 254 3.15 7.25 -17.15
N THR A 255 3.03 5.92 -17.10
CA THR A 255 1.73 5.24 -17.09
C THR A 255 0.91 5.65 -15.87
N ALA A 256 1.52 5.68 -14.68
CA ALA A 256 0.84 6.12 -13.47
C ALA A 256 0.45 7.60 -13.50
N ILE A 257 1.33 8.46 -14.03
CA ILE A 257 0.99 9.86 -14.31
C ILE A 257 -0.20 9.93 -15.27
N GLY A 258 -0.24 9.10 -16.31
CA GLY A 258 -1.37 9.00 -17.22
C GLY A 258 -2.68 8.60 -16.54
N MET A 259 -2.64 7.75 -15.50
CA MET A 259 -3.82 7.45 -14.67
C MET A 259 -4.25 8.68 -13.87
N LEU A 260 -3.31 9.37 -13.20
CA LEU A 260 -3.62 10.63 -12.51
C LEU A 260 -4.22 11.67 -13.47
N GLN A 261 -3.72 11.77 -14.70
CA GLN A 261 -4.26 12.69 -15.71
C GLN A 261 -5.73 12.38 -16.09
N LYS A 262 -6.17 11.14 -15.93
CA LYS A 262 -7.57 10.73 -16.14
C LYS A 262 -8.47 11.02 -14.92
N GLY A 263 -7.92 11.54 -13.83
CA GLY A 263 -8.64 11.70 -12.55
C GLY A 263 -8.76 10.41 -11.74
N ASP A 264 -8.01 9.36 -12.10
CA ASP A 264 -8.03 8.10 -11.36
C ASP A 264 -7.36 8.23 -9.99
N TRP A 265 -7.66 7.26 -9.12
CA TRP A 265 -6.95 7.05 -7.86
C TRP A 265 -5.71 6.18 -8.07
N VAL A 266 -4.53 6.68 -7.69
CA VAL A 266 -3.27 5.92 -7.63
C VAL A 266 -2.81 5.78 -6.18
N HIS A 267 -2.31 4.61 -5.80
CA HIS A 267 -1.73 4.35 -4.49
C HIS A 267 -0.26 3.96 -4.60
N VAL A 268 0.56 4.56 -3.75
CA VAL A 268 2.01 4.41 -3.77
C VAL A 268 2.51 4.07 -2.38
N PHE A 269 3.32 3.02 -2.30
CA PHE A 269 4.26 2.78 -1.21
C PHE A 269 5.59 3.43 -1.58
N PRO A 270 5.87 4.67 -1.16
CA PRO A 270 6.97 5.44 -1.71
C PRO A 270 8.34 4.89 -1.28
N GLU A 271 8.39 3.97 -0.32
CA GLU A 271 9.60 3.24 0.07
C GLU A 271 10.15 2.34 -1.06
N GLY A 272 9.25 1.86 -1.94
CA GLY A 272 9.55 0.97 -3.06
C GLY A 272 9.95 -0.45 -2.67
N LYS A 273 9.83 -0.79 -1.38
CA LYS A 273 10.05 -2.13 -0.80
C LYS A 273 9.35 -2.21 0.56
N VAL A 274 9.15 -3.43 1.06
CA VAL A 274 8.68 -3.68 2.43
C VAL A 274 9.78 -3.30 3.44
N CYS A 275 9.42 -2.55 4.48
CA CYS A 275 10.28 -2.18 5.61
C CYS A 275 9.55 -2.44 6.95
N GLN A 276 9.80 -3.60 7.56
CA GLN A 276 9.11 -3.99 8.80
C GLN A 276 9.57 -3.25 10.07
N LYS A 277 10.77 -2.65 10.06
CA LYS A 277 11.37 -2.04 11.27
C LYS A 277 11.07 -0.55 11.39
N SER A 278 11.64 0.26 10.50
CA SER A 278 11.43 1.70 10.46
C SER A 278 10.81 2.15 9.13
N LEU A 279 10.32 3.38 9.11
CA LEU A 279 9.84 4.01 7.88
C LEU A 279 10.99 4.07 6.87
N GLY A 280 10.80 3.45 5.71
CA GLY A 280 11.81 3.41 4.66
C GLY A 280 12.07 4.77 4.01
N LEU A 281 13.16 4.85 3.25
CA LEU A 281 13.48 6.04 2.46
C LEU A 281 12.45 6.23 1.35
N ILE A 282 11.78 7.38 1.36
CA ILE A 282 10.87 7.83 0.31
C ILE A 282 11.64 8.02 -1.01
N ARG A 283 11.24 7.31 -2.05
CA ARG A 283 11.86 7.35 -3.38
C ARG A 283 11.31 8.53 -4.17
N ARG A 284 12.21 9.23 -4.88
CA ARG A 284 11.91 10.41 -5.74
C ARG A 284 10.81 10.20 -6.81
N GLY A 285 10.47 8.95 -7.12
CA GLY A 285 9.41 8.62 -8.08
C GLY A 285 8.06 9.24 -7.73
N VAL A 286 7.70 9.30 -6.44
CA VAL A 286 6.44 9.95 -6.00
C VAL A 286 6.47 11.46 -6.21
N GLY A 287 7.60 12.12 -5.92
CA GLY A 287 7.79 13.54 -6.19
C GLY A 287 7.70 13.87 -7.68
N LYS A 288 8.29 13.02 -8.55
CA LYS A 288 8.14 13.13 -10.00
C LYS A 288 6.69 12.99 -10.45
N MET A 289 5.95 12.00 -9.94
CA MET A 289 4.55 11.81 -10.30
C MET A 289 3.70 13.06 -9.98
N ILE A 290 3.87 13.62 -8.78
CA ILE A 290 3.13 14.82 -8.34
C ILE A 290 3.48 16.04 -9.22
N ALA A 291 4.77 16.30 -9.40
CA ALA A 291 5.22 17.47 -10.16
C ALA A 291 4.82 17.40 -11.64
N VAL A 292 4.98 16.24 -12.28
CA VAL A 292 4.60 16.07 -13.68
C VAL A 292 3.07 16.07 -13.85
N ALA A 293 2.32 15.52 -12.89
CA ALA A 293 0.86 15.63 -12.91
C ALA A 293 0.41 17.09 -12.81
N LYS A 294 1.00 17.89 -11.89
CA LYS A 294 0.75 19.34 -11.79
C LYS A 294 1.02 20.06 -13.10
N GLU A 295 2.16 19.79 -13.71
CA GLU A 295 2.60 20.42 -14.96
C GLU A 295 1.61 20.14 -16.09
N ARG A 296 1.11 18.91 -16.19
CA ARG A 296 0.19 18.49 -17.26
C ARG A 296 -1.27 18.87 -17.02
N LEU A 297 -1.71 18.93 -15.76
CA LEU A 297 -3.12 19.21 -15.41
C LEU A 297 -3.36 20.69 -15.07
N GLY A 298 -2.33 21.44 -14.73
CA GLY A 298 -2.46 22.80 -14.19
C GLY A 298 -2.79 22.86 -12.69
N PHE A 299 -3.09 21.73 -12.04
CA PHE A 299 -3.35 21.61 -10.60
C PHE A 299 -2.77 20.31 -10.03
N ALA A 300 -2.46 20.29 -8.73
CA ALA A 300 -1.84 19.13 -8.09
C ALA A 300 -2.89 18.06 -7.79
N PRO A 301 -2.53 16.76 -7.78
CA PRO A 301 -3.41 15.72 -7.26
C PRO A 301 -3.70 15.94 -5.77
N ILE A 302 -4.84 15.47 -5.28
CA ILE A 302 -5.08 15.38 -3.84
C ILE A 302 -4.20 14.28 -3.26
N ILE A 303 -3.31 14.61 -2.32
CA ILE A 303 -2.35 13.67 -1.76
C ILE A 303 -2.80 13.25 -0.35
N VAL A 304 -3.36 12.05 -0.19
CA VAL A 304 -3.84 11.56 1.12
C VAL A 304 -2.80 10.62 1.76
N PRO A 305 -2.22 10.97 2.91
CA PRO A 305 -1.27 10.12 3.61
C PRO A 305 -2.01 9.09 4.48
N ILE A 306 -1.49 7.86 4.48
CA ILE A 306 -1.97 6.74 5.28
C ILE A 306 -0.78 6.16 6.03
N TYR A 307 -0.92 5.88 7.32
CA TYR A 307 0.11 5.20 8.08
C TYR A 307 -0.48 4.00 8.82
N HIS A 308 0.25 2.89 8.87
CA HIS A 308 -0.20 1.68 9.55
C HIS A 308 0.93 0.92 10.28
N GLU A 309 0.57 0.21 11.36
CA GLU A 309 1.43 -0.71 12.10
C GLU A 309 0.66 -2.01 12.44
N GLY A 310 1.38 -3.11 12.64
CA GLY A 310 0.83 -4.43 12.98
C GLY A 310 0.77 -5.43 11.80
N MET A 311 0.83 -4.94 10.55
CA MET A 311 0.86 -5.82 9.36
C MET A 311 2.14 -6.66 9.27
N GLU A 312 3.23 -6.16 9.82
CA GLU A 312 4.49 -6.88 9.99
C GLU A 312 4.37 -8.09 10.93
N ASN A 313 3.39 -8.11 11.83
CA ASN A 313 3.11 -9.26 12.70
C ASN A 313 2.21 -10.30 12.02
N VAL A 314 1.28 -9.83 11.17
CA VAL A 314 0.42 -10.69 10.34
C VAL A 314 1.25 -11.46 9.31
N MET A 315 2.26 -10.82 8.70
CA MET A 315 3.12 -11.46 7.70
C MET A 315 4.60 -11.14 7.95
N PRO A 316 5.23 -11.82 8.93
CA PRO A 316 6.56 -11.48 9.40
C PRO A 316 7.67 -11.92 8.44
N GLN A 317 8.74 -11.12 8.40
CA GLN A 317 9.98 -11.39 7.67
C GLN A 317 11.17 -11.53 8.62
N ARG A 318 12.11 -12.42 8.27
CA ARG A 318 13.38 -12.57 8.98
C ARG A 318 14.19 -11.29 8.86
N LYS A 319 14.75 -10.83 9.97
CA LYS A 319 15.42 -9.52 10.08
C LYS A 319 16.66 -9.41 9.19
N GLU A 320 17.34 -10.53 8.95
CA GLU A 320 18.62 -10.60 8.23
C GLU A 320 18.42 -10.77 6.73
N THR A 321 17.44 -11.59 6.33
CA THR A 321 17.23 -11.98 4.92
C THR A 321 16.06 -11.26 4.25
N ASN A 322 15.14 -10.65 5.02
CA ASN A 322 13.83 -10.17 4.57
C ASN A 322 12.96 -11.26 3.92
N GLU A 323 13.28 -12.53 4.18
CA GLU A 323 12.46 -13.65 3.74
C GLU A 323 11.27 -13.83 4.67
N LEU A 324 10.13 -14.23 4.10
CA LEU A 324 8.95 -14.56 4.89
C LEU A 324 9.26 -15.68 5.90
N VAL A 325 8.83 -15.48 7.14
CA VAL A 325 8.91 -16.53 8.17
C VAL A 325 7.95 -17.68 7.82
N SER A 326 6.79 -17.33 7.25
CA SER A 326 5.75 -18.25 6.81
C SER A 326 5.13 -17.75 5.51
N ILE A 327 4.74 -18.67 4.63
CA ILE A 327 3.95 -18.36 3.44
C ILE A 327 2.47 -18.07 3.76
N LEU A 328 2.00 -18.52 4.93
CA LEU A 328 0.66 -18.26 5.45
C LEU A 328 0.70 -17.13 6.47
N PRO A 329 -0.29 -16.22 6.45
CA PRO A 329 -0.37 -15.16 7.44
C PRO A 329 -0.74 -15.69 8.80
N PHE A 330 -0.29 -14.99 9.84
CA PHE A 330 -0.66 -15.29 11.22
C PHE A 330 -1.92 -14.53 11.59
N SER A 331 -2.75 -15.16 12.42
CA SER A 331 -4.03 -14.60 12.86
C SER A 331 -3.98 -14.06 14.29
N GLY A 332 -4.96 -13.23 14.65
CA GLY A 332 -5.16 -12.68 16.00
C GLY A 332 -4.36 -11.42 16.30
N TYR A 333 -3.64 -10.85 15.32
CA TYR A 333 -2.88 -9.61 15.51
C TYR A 333 -3.74 -8.38 15.25
N ASP A 334 -3.51 -7.33 16.05
CA ASP A 334 -4.06 -6.01 15.80
C ASP A 334 -3.31 -5.28 14.69
N VAL A 335 -4.07 -4.67 13.79
CA VAL A 335 -3.59 -3.83 12.70
C VAL A 335 -4.21 -2.46 12.86
N TYR A 336 -3.38 -1.45 13.03
CA TYR A 336 -3.82 -0.09 13.25
C TYR A 336 -3.55 0.76 12.02
N VAL A 337 -4.53 1.52 11.56
CA VAL A 337 -4.43 2.41 10.40
C VAL A 337 -4.89 3.80 10.77
N LEU A 338 -4.09 4.81 10.43
CA LEU A 338 -4.45 6.23 10.54
C LEU A 338 -4.37 6.88 9.16
N VAL A 339 -5.47 7.52 8.76
CA VAL A 339 -5.52 8.38 7.57
C VAL A 339 -5.36 9.84 8.02
N GLY A 340 -4.40 10.53 7.42
CA GLY A 340 -4.12 11.95 7.70
C GLY A 340 -4.87 12.91 6.77
N ASP A 341 -4.70 14.20 7.05
CA ASP A 341 -5.20 15.25 6.16
C ASP A 341 -4.38 15.33 4.87
N PRO A 342 -4.97 15.83 3.75
CA PRO A 342 -4.25 15.97 2.50
C PRO A 342 -2.97 16.82 2.62
N ILE A 343 -1.90 16.36 1.97
CA ILE A 343 -0.61 17.05 1.95
C ILE A 343 -0.64 18.18 0.91
N GLY A 344 -0.48 19.41 1.37
CA GLY A 344 -0.24 20.57 0.50
C GLY A 344 1.20 20.59 -0.04
N VAL A 345 1.32 20.80 -1.35
CA VAL A 345 2.61 20.84 -2.09
C VAL A 345 2.72 22.07 -2.99
N GLU A 346 1.70 22.92 -3.01
CA GLU A 346 1.56 24.07 -3.90
C GLU A 346 2.68 25.10 -3.68
N ASP A 347 3.09 25.33 -2.43
CA ASP A 347 4.21 26.20 -2.06
C ASP A 347 5.55 25.70 -2.64
N ILE A 348 5.78 24.39 -2.60
CA ILE A 348 6.97 23.78 -3.19
C ILE A 348 6.89 23.92 -4.72
N LEU A 349 5.75 23.59 -5.33
CA LEU A 349 5.58 23.67 -6.78
C LEU A 349 5.70 25.11 -7.30
N GLU A 350 5.16 26.10 -6.57
CA GLU A 350 5.24 27.52 -6.91
C GLU A 350 6.68 28.05 -6.82
N LYS A 351 7.45 27.61 -5.81
CA LYS A 351 8.88 27.91 -5.68
C LYS A 351 9.68 27.49 -6.92
N TYR A 352 9.28 26.42 -7.60
CA TYR A 352 9.93 25.92 -8.81
C TYR A 352 9.11 26.20 -10.10
N LYS A 353 8.13 27.10 -10.08
CA LYS A 353 7.22 27.34 -11.23
C LYS A 353 7.91 27.69 -12.54
N ASN A 354 9.01 28.44 -12.48
CA ASN A 354 9.78 28.84 -13.66
C ASN A 354 10.39 27.62 -14.39
N ILE A 355 10.52 26.49 -13.69
CA ILE A 355 10.99 25.21 -14.25
C ILE A 355 9.82 24.39 -14.82
N LEU A 356 8.59 24.65 -14.38
CA LEU A 356 7.35 24.00 -14.84
C LEU A 356 6.69 24.73 -16.04
N SER A 357 7.32 25.79 -16.55
CA SER A 357 6.72 26.73 -17.50
C SER A 357 6.77 26.23 -18.94
N SER A 358 5.94 25.23 -19.27
CA SER A 358 5.54 24.92 -20.65
C SER A 358 4.17 24.21 -20.66
N PRO A 359 3.05 24.96 -20.73
CA PRO A 359 1.76 24.37 -21.06
C PRO A 359 1.75 24.03 -22.55
N GLY A 360 2.13 22.80 -22.85
CA GLY A 360 1.98 22.21 -24.18
C GLY A 360 1.71 20.73 -24.03
N GLU A 361 1.40 20.04 -25.13
CA GLU A 361 1.59 18.59 -25.23
C GLU A 361 3.09 18.31 -25.04
N GLY A 362 3.55 18.36 -23.79
CA GLY A 362 4.95 18.22 -23.43
C GLY A 362 5.48 16.87 -23.88
N PRO A 363 6.81 16.72 -23.97
CA PRO A 363 7.40 15.46 -24.38
C PRO A 363 6.83 14.30 -23.54
N LYS A 364 6.60 13.13 -24.17
CA LYS A 364 6.12 11.91 -23.49
C LYS A 364 6.92 11.65 -22.21
N THR A 365 8.19 12.03 -22.22
CA THR A 365 9.13 12.04 -21.11
C THR A 365 9.66 13.44 -20.81
N ILE A 366 9.58 13.87 -19.56
CA ILE A 366 10.17 15.13 -19.09
C ILE A 366 11.59 14.87 -18.57
N GLU A 367 12.54 15.69 -18.99
CA GLU A 367 13.94 15.63 -18.54
C GLU A 367 14.05 15.97 -17.06
N ASP A 368 14.90 15.22 -16.34
CA ASP A 368 15.09 15.39 -14.90
C ASP A 368 16.33 16.28 -14.63
N THR A 369 16.20 17.60 -14.81
CA THR A 369 17.25 18.55 -14.46
C THR A 369 17.58 18.54 -12.95
N PRO A 370 18.77 19.00 -12.51
CA PRO A 370 19.12 19.06 -11.10
C PRO A 370 18.09 19.80 -10.23
N GLU A 371 17.49 20.87 -10.76
CA GLU A 371 16.47 21.66 -10.08
C GLU A 371 15.15 20.88 -9.93
N ARG A 372 14.74 20.13 -10.97
CA ARG A 372 13.58 19.24 -10.88
C ARG A 372 13.80 18.11 -9.88
N ILE A 373 15.00 17.53 -9.86
CA ILE A 373 15.36 16.52 -8.87
C ILE A 373 15.24 17.09 -7.46
N LYS A 374 15.76 18.29 -7.21
CA LYS A 374 15.65 18.97 -5.91
C LYS A 374 14.19 19.24 -5.51
N MET A 375 13.35 19.65 -6.46
CA MET A 375 11.91 19.80 -6.24
C MET A 375 11.26 18.46 -5.85
N TYR A 376 11.57 17.37 -6.57
CA TYR A 376 11.02 16.04 -6.23
C TYR A 376 11.46 15.60 -4.83
N GLU A 377 12.70 15.89 -4.43
CA GLU A 377 13.21 15.62 -3.09
C GLU A 377 12.47 16.40 -2.01
N GLU A 378 12.21 17.69 -2.23
CA GLU A 378 11.49 18.54 -1.27
C GLU A 378 10.04 18.05 -1.07
N ILE A 379 9.37 17.61 -2.15
CA ILE A 379 8.07 16.92 -2.07
C ILE A 379 8.18 15.62 -1.27
N CYS A 380 9.19 14.80 -1.55
CA CYS A 380 9.42 13.54 -0.83
C CYS A 380 9.72 13.75 0.65
N ASP A 381 10.47 14.79 1.01
CA ASP A 381 10.79 15.14 2.39
C ASP A 381 9.52 15.54 3.15
N ARG A 382 8.61 16.28 2.52
CA ARG A 382 7.30 16.61 3.12
C ARG A 382 6.43 15.37 3.33
N ILE A 383 6.41 14.45 2.37
CA ILE A 383 5.71 13.16 2.52
C ILE A 383 6.34 12.35 3.67
N ALA A 384 7.67 12.26 3.73
CA ALA A 384 8.38 11.55 4.78
C ALA A 384 8.06 12.13 6.17
N PHE A 385 8.10 13.46 6.30
CA PHE A 385 7.75 14.16 7.52
C PHE A 385 6.31 13.87 7.93
N THR A 386 5.36 13.95 6.99
CA THR A 386 3.94 13.69 7.25
C THR A 386 3.71 12.25 7.74
N LEU A 387 4.30 11.25 7.07
CA LEU A 387 4.19 9.85 7.51
C LEU A 387 4.83 9.63 8.89
N SER A 388 5.92 10.32 9.20
CA SER A 388 6.55 10.27 10.52
C SER A 388 5.69 10.91 11.62
N SER A 389 4.97 11.98 11.29
CA SER A 389 3.99 12.62 12.19
C SER A 389 2.78 11.72 12.40
N LEU A 390 2.23 11.10 11.34
CA LEU A 390 1.15 10.13 11.47
C LEU A 390 1.54 8.91 12.30
N ARG A 391 2.80 8.45 12.21
CA ARG A 391 3.31 7.41 13.13
C ARG A 391 3.15 7.80 14.59
N GLN A 392 3.62 8.99 14.95
CA GLN A 392 3.55 9.48 16.33
C GLN A 392 2.10 9.65 16.78
N GLU A 393 1.26 10.20 15.91
CA GLU A 393 -0.16 10.38 16.20
C GLU A 393 -0.88 9.04 16.38
N LEU A 394 -0.65 8.07 15.50
CA LEU A 394 -1.24 6.74 15.60
C LEU A 394 -0.85 6.07 16.91
N ARG A 395 0.45 6.06 17.25
CA ARG A 395 0.93 5.49 18.52
C ARG A 395 0.34 6.18 19.73
N ARG A 396 0.20 7.50 19.70
CA ARG A 396 -0.45 8.27 20.78
C ARG A 396 -1.94 7.90 20.91
N LYS A 397 -2.66 7.78 19.80
CA LYS A 397 -4.08 7.38 19.80
C LYS A 397 -4.27 5.99 20.38
N VAL A 398 -3.50 5.01 19.89
CA VAL A 398 -3.56 3.63 20.38
C VAL A 398 -3.19 3.53 21.87
N ALA A 399 -2.20 4.29 22.33
CA ALA A 399 -1.85 4.34 23.75
C ALA A 399 -2.97 4.90 24.64
N LEU A 400 -3.72 5.90 24.14
CA LEU A 400 -4.80 6.54 24.90
C LEU A 400 -6.12 5.77 24.83
N GLU A 401 -6.45 5.21 23.67
CA GLU A 401 -7.75 4.58 23.40
C GLU A 401 -7.73 3.08 23.74
N GLU A 402 -6.62 2.40 23.51
CA GLU A 402 -6.47 0.95 23.72
C GLU A 402 -5.56 0.59 24.90
N GLY A 403 -4.85 1.56 25.49
CA GLY A 403 -3.84 1.31 26.53
C GLY A 403 -2.60 0.56 26.05
N ILE A 404 -2.39 0.47 24.73
CA ILE A 404 -1.31 -0.30 24.10
C ILE A 404 -0.18 0.62 23.62
N LEU A 405 1.06 0.30 24.03
CA LEU A 405 2.26 0.96 23.54
C LEU A 405 2.85 0.21 22.34
N LEU A 406 2.51 0.63 21.12
CA LEU A 406 3.05 0.05 19.87
C LEU A 406 4.57 0.26 19.69
N GLY A 407 5.14 1.21 20.42
CA GLY A 407 6.55 1.56 20.39
C GLY A 407 6.75 2.93 21.03
N SER A 408 7.96 3.50 20.90
CA SER A 408 8.19 4.85 21.43
C SER A 408 7.27 5.88 20.77
N ILE A 409 6.52 6.62 21.60
CA ILE A 409 5.68 7.77 21.21
C ILE A 409 6.58 8.98 20.91
N PHE A 410 7.65 9.13 21.69
CA PHE A 410 8.65 10.20 21.59
C PHE A 410 10.02 9.58 21.32
N GLY A 411 10.24 9.10 20.10
CA GLY A 411 11.49 8.40 19.79
C GLY A 411 11.78 8.23 18.30
N ASN A 412 12.99 8.64 17.93
CA ASN A 412 13.59 8.42 16.63
C ASN A 412 14.09 6.97 16.51
N GLU A 413 13.18 6.01 16.35
CA GLU A 413 13.53 4.74 15.70
C GLU A 413 13.59 5.02 14.18
N PHE A 414 14.76 5.44 13.71
CA PHE A 414 15.09 5.65 12.30
C PHE A 414 16.18 4.67 11.89
#